data_AF-A0A0A9XXC5-F1
#
_entry.id   AF-A0A0A9XXC5-F1
#
_cell.length_a   1.000
_cell.length_b   1.000
_cell.length_c   1.000
_cell.angle_alpha   90.00
_cell.angle_beta   90.00
_cell.angle_gamma   90.00
#
_symmetry.space_group_name_H-M   'P 1'
#
loop_
_entity.id
_entity.type
_entity.pdbx_description
1 polymer ?
#
loop_
_entity_poly.entity_id
_entity_poly.type
_entity_poly.pdbx_seq_one_letter_code
_entity_poly.pdbx_strand_id
1 'polypeptide(L)'
;VLAHLMPDGTERPIEFASRTLTKSERNYSVLDKEALAIKWAVQKFFHYLYGRRFVLFTDHQPLIHIFSKRNQLPVLSATRLLHYALFLQMFDFDIKYRRSEHNGNADALSRMPQNSSELFTMDDVELFQLKQLNQLPLTCKDISKATVADQEMRELYDR
;
A
#
# COMPACT_ATOMS: atom_id res chain seq x y z
N VAL A 1 -9.39 6.02 -3.25
CA VAL A 1 -10.81 5.84 -2.85
C VAL A 1 -11.21 4.42 -3.20
N LEU A 2 -11.82 3.70 -2.26
CA LEU A 2 -12.48 2.43 -2.53
C LEU A 2 -13.98 2.70 -2.73
N ALA A 3 -14.56 2.19 -3.80
CA ALA A 3 -15.96 2.38 -4.12
C ALA A 3 -16.60 1.08 -4.63
N HIS A 4 -17.89 0.93 -4.40
CA HIS A 4 -18.72 -0.14 -4.91
C HIS A 4 -19.56 0.34 -6.08
N LEU A 5 -19.63 -0.44 -7.15
CA LEU A 5 -20.56 -0.20 -8.26
C LEU A 5 -21.88 -0.91 -7.94
N MET A 6 -22.93 -0.12 -7.72
CA MET A 6 -24.27 -0.61 -7.43
C MET A 6 -24.93 -1.18 -8.71
N PRO A 7 -25.97 -2.04 -8.58
CA PRO A 7 -26.71 -2.58 -9.73
C PRO A 7 -27.37 -1.51 -10.62
N ASP A 8 -27.66 -0.32 -10.07
CA ASP A 8 -28.20 0.83 -10.79
C ASP A 8 -27.14 1.63 -11.58
N GLY A 9 -25.88 1.19 -11.54
CA GLY A 9 -24.74 1.84 -12.19
C GLY A 9 -24.12 2.98 -11.40
N THR A 10 -24.61 3.29 -10.20
CA THR A 10 -24.03 4.34 -9.35
C THR A 10 -22.80 3.84 -8.60
N GLU A 11 -21.74 4.66 -8.53
CA GLU A 11 -20.57 4.39 -7.71
C GLU A 11 -20.77 4.97 -6.30
N ARG A 12 -20.70 4.13 -5.27
CA ARG A 12 -20.80 4.55 -3.87
C ARG A 12 -19.47 4.35 -3.15
N PRO A 13 -18.88 5.40 -2.54
CA PRO A 13 -17.63 5.25 -1.81
C PRO A 13 -17.84 4.36 -0.57
N ILE A 14 -16.93 3.42 -0.38
CA ILE A 14 -16.81 2.60 0.83
C ILE A 14 -15.86 3.31 1.80
N GLU A 15 -14.67 3.67 1.33
CA GLU A 15 -13.62 4.24 2.17
C GLU A 15 -12.75 5.23 1.37
N PHE A 16 -12.41 6.33 2.02
CA PHE A 16 -11.47 7.33 1.53
C PHE A 16 -10.15 7.17 2.27
N ALA A 17 -9.06 7.07 1.53
CA ALA A 17 -7.72 6.96 2.09
C ALA A 17 -6.75 7.80 1.26
N SER A 18 -5.84 8.47 1.95
CA SER A 18 -4.77 9.28 1.37
C SER A 18 -3.52 9.17 2.23
N ARG A 19 -2.36 9.27 1.59
CA ARG A 19 -1.06 9.26 2.26
C ARG A 19 -0.16 10.34 1.68
N THR A 20 0.54 11.05 2.55
CA THR A 20 1.56 12.02 2.17
C THR A 20 2.87 11.32 1.81
N LEU A 21 3.54 11.81 0.77
CA LEU A 21 4.87 11.33 0.37
C LEU A 21 5.94 11.69 1.41
N THR A 22 6.79 10.71 1.75
CA THR A 22 7.99 10.93 2.57
C THR A 22 9.01 11.83 1.86
N LYS A 23 10.01 12.33 2.60
CA LYS A 23 11.07 13.20 2.04
C LYS A 23 11.74 12.58 0.82
N SER A 24 12.06 11.28 0.86
CA SER A 24 12.70 10.56 -0.25
C SER A 24 11.74 10.32 -1.43
N GLU A 25 10.47 9.98 -1.15
CA GLU A 25 9.45 9.73 -2.19
C GLU A 25 9.08 11.01 -2.96
N ARG A 26 9.21 12.19 -2.33
CA ARG A 26 9.02 13.49 -3.02
C ARG A 26 9.99 13.69 -4.19
N ASN A 27 11.16 13.06 -4.15
CA ASN A 27 12.16 13.15 -5.21
C ASN A 27 11.92 12.15 -6.36
N TYR A 28 10.89 11.31 -6.25
CA TYR A 28 10.57 10.35 -7.30
C TYR A 28 10.01 11.04 -8.55
N SER A 29 10.17 10.38 -9.70
CA SER A 29 9.53 10.80 -10.94
C SER A 29 8.00 10.81 -10.77
N VAL A 30 7.30 11.60 -11.59
CA VAL A 30 5.82 11.63 -11.55
C VAL A 30 5.24 10.23 -11.74
N LEU A 31 5.77 9.48 -12.71
CA LEU A 31 5.35 8.12 -12.99
C LEU A 31 5.56 7.18 -11.79
N ASP A 32 6.70 7.29 -11.10
CA ASP A 32 6.97 6.51 -9.88
C ASP A 32 6.03 6.88 -8.73
N LYS A 33 5.67 8.16 -8.58
CA LYS A 33 4.74 8.63 -7.54
C LYS A 33 3.34 8.09 -7.76
N GLU A 34 2.85 8.14 -9.00
CA GLU A 34 1.55 7.58 -9.35
C GLU A 34 1.51 6.06 -9.17
N ALA A 35 2.59 5.37 -9.57
CA ALA A 35 2.71 3.93 -9.35
C ALA A 35 2.76 3.56 -7.85
N LEU A 36 3.48 4.35 -7.04
CA LEU A 36 3.52 4.20 -5.60
C LEU A 36 2.13 4.41 -4.98
N ALA A 37 1.36 5.39 -5.44
CA ALA A 37 0.00 5.64 -4.97
C ALA A 37 -0.91 4.44 -5.24
N ILE A 38 -0.82 3.82 -6.43
CA ILE A 38 -1.54 2.59 -6.76
C ILE A 38 -1.14 1.45 -5.83
N LYS A 39 0.17 1.17 -5.69
CA LYS A 39 0.68 0.09 -4.84
C LYS A 39 0.21 0.27 -3.39
N TRP A 40 0.30 1.50 -2.88
CA TRP A 40 -0.12 1.81 -1.52
C TRP A 40 -1.63 1.65 -1.33
N ALA A 41 -2.45 2.11 -2.29
CA ALA A 41 -3.90 1.95 -2.22
C ALA A 41 -4.32 0.47 -2.21
N VAL A 42 -3.72 -0.37 -3.07
CA VAL A 42 -4.00 -1.81 -3.09
C VAL A 42 -3.57 -2.48 -1.79
N GLN A 43 -2.44 -2.07 -1.21
CA GLN A 43 -2.02 -2.55 0.11
C GLN A 43 -2.98 -2.10 1.22
N LYS A 44 -3.42 -0.84 1.22
CA LYS A 44 -4.35 -0.30 2.22
C LYS A 44 -5.71 -1.01 2.18
N PHE A 45 -6.19 -1.34 1.00
CA PHE A 45 -7.46 -2.04 0.81
C PHE A 45 -7.30 -3.56 0.63
N PHE A 46 -6.19 -4.15 1.06
CA PHE A 46 -5.89 -5.57 0.87
C PHE A 46 -7.05 -6.49 1.26
N HIS A 47 -7.63 -6.27 2.44
CA HIS A 47 -8.75 -7.07 2.97
C HIS A 47 -10.03 -7.01 2.10
N TYR A 48 -10.23 -5.92 1.37
CA TYR A 48 -11.37 -5.77 0.45
C TYR A 48 -11.10 -6.37 -0.93
N LEU A 49 -9.84 -6.33 -1.38
CA LEU A 49 -9.44 -6.64 -2.74
C LEU A 49 -8.92 -8.08 -2.91
N TYR A 50 -8.34 -8.67 -1.86
CA TYR A 50 -7.73 -9.98 -1.95
C TYR A 50 -8.78 -11.07 -2.28
N GLY A 51 -8.45 -11.91 -3.26
CA GLY A 51 -9.33 -12.99 -3.74
C GLY A 51 -10.58 -12.51 -4.52
N ARG A 52 -10.70 -11.22 -4.84
CA ARG A 52 -11.83 -10.66 -5.60
C ARG A 52 -11.35 -9.97 -6.87
N ARG A 53 -12.18 -10.03 -7.92
CA ARG A 53 -11.96 -9.23 -9.13
C ARG A 53 -12.40 -7.79 -8.92
N PHE A 54 -11.55 -6.83 -9.26
CA PHE A 54 -11.89 -5.41 -9.17
C PHE A 54 -11.39 -4.59 -10.37
N VAL A 55 -11.81 -3.33 -10.44
CA VAL A 55 -11.36 -2.36 -11.46
C VAL A 55 -10.51 -1.29 -10.78
N LEU A 56 -9.30 -1.09 -11.30
CA LEU A 56 -8.36 -0.08 -10.84
C LEU A 56 -8.43 1.13 -11.77
N PHE A 57 -8.88 2.27 -11.26
CA PHE A 57 -8.90 3.52 -12.02
C PHE A 57 -7.64 4.35 -11.73
N THR A 58 -7.03 4.89 -12.79
CA THR A 58 -5.91 5.83 -12.72
C THR A 58 -6.06 6.90 -13.78
N ASP A 59 -5.60 8.10 -13.49
CA ASP A 59 -5.50 9.21 -14.45
C ASP A 59 -4.13 9.28 -15.13
N HIS A 60 -3.30 8.26 -14.98
CA HIS A 60 -1.98 8.19 -15.60
C HIS A 60 -1.90 7.09 -16.68
N GLN A 61 -2.08 7.46 -17.94
CA GLN A 61 -2.16 6.52 -19.08
C GLN A 61 -0.98 5.53 -19.19
N PRO A 62 0.29 5.92 -19.01
CA PRO A 62 1.41 4.97 -19.05
C PRO A 62 1.28 3.79 -18.09
N LEU A 63 0.66 3.98 -16.91
CA LEU A 63 0.54 2.92 -15.91
C LEU A 63 -0.44 1.83 -16.34
N ILE A 64 -1.39 2.17 -17.21
CA ILE A 64 -2.31 1.20 -17.82
C ILE A 64 -1.52 0.19 -18.63
N HIS A 65 -0.55 0.65 -19.42
CA HIS A 65 0.29 -0.24 -20.22
C HIS A 65 1.28 -1.04 -19.36
N ILE A 66 1.86 -0.41 -18.33
CA ILE A 66 2.86 -1.06 -17.46
C ILE A 66 2.24 -2.16 -16.59
N PHE A 67 1.04 -1.93 -16.05
CA PHE A 67 0.36 -2.88 -15.14
C PHE A 67 -0.75 -3.70 -15.80
N SER A 68 -0.94 -3.61 -17.12
CA SER A 68 -1.90 -4.45 -17.83
C SER A 68 -1.44 -5.90 -17.87
N LYS A 69 -2.38 -6.83 -17.62
CA LYS A 69 -2.17 -8.29 -17.66
C LYS A 69 -1.61 -8.83 -18.98
N ARG A 70 -1.75 -8.08 -20.08
CA ARG A 70 -1.34 -8.54 -21.43
C ARG A 70 0.12 -8.26 -21.77
N ASN A 71 0.79 -7.39 -21.01
CA ASN A 71 2.15 -7.00 -21.31
C ASN A 71 3.11 -7.80 -20.44
N GLN A 72 4.09 -8.46 -21.08
CA GLN A 72 5.24 -9.01 -20.36
C GLN A 72 5.94 -7.84 -19.66
N LEU A 73 6.32 -8.05 -18.39
CA LEU A 73 7.08 -7.07 -17.62
C LEU A 73 8.24 -6.55 -18.47
N PRO A 74 8.36 -5.23 -18.68
CA PRO A 74 9.50 -4.67 -19.40
C PRO A 74 10.80 -5.20 -18.77
N VAL A 75 11.70 -5.76 -19.60
CA VAL A 75 13.04 -6.20 -19.18
C VAL A 75 13.88 -4.97 -18.90
N LEU A 76 13.60 -4.32 -17.77
CA LEU A 76 14.32 -3.17 -17.25
C LEU A 76 14.91 -3.59 -15.92
N SER A 77 16.23 -3.64 -15.85
CA SER A 77 17.01 -3.93 -14.65
C SER A 77 16.45 -3.19 -13.42
N ALA A 78 16.05 -3.95 -12.40
CA ALA A 78 15.71 -3.52 -11.03
C ALA A 78 15.01 -2.14 -10.87
N THR A 79 13.97 -1.86 -11.65
CA THR A 79 13.17 -0.65 -11.46
C THR A 79 12.10 -0.85 -10.38
N ARG A 80 11.82 0.20 -9.58
CA ARG A 80 10.77 0.21 -8.55
C ARG A 80 9.41 -0.25 -9.08
N LEU A 81 9.11 0.11 -10.34
CA LEU A 81 7.90 -0.29 -11.05
C LEU A 81 7.76 -1.80 -11.23
N LEU A 82 8.88 -2.51 -11.43
CA LEU A 82 8.87 -3.96 -11.55
C LEU A 82 8.44 -4.61 -10.23
N HIS A 83 8.97 -4.13 -9.10
CA HIS A 83 8.51 -4.61 -7.78
C HIS A 83 7.03 -4.32 -7.55
N TYR A 84 6.54 -3.15 -7.99
CA TYR A 84 5.12 -2.83 -7.87
C TYR A 84 4.26 -3.70 -8.78
N ALA A 85 4.69 -3.97 -10.00
CA ALA A 85 3.99 -4.86 -10.92
C ALA A 85 3.93 -6.29 -10.39
N LEU A 86 5.03 -6.83 -9.85
CA LEU A 86 5.04 -8.14 -9.19
C LEU A 86 4.08 -8.21 -8.00
N PHE A 87 4.04 -7.16 -7.18
CA PHE A 87 3.08 -7.08 -6.08
C PHE A 87 1.64 -7.07 -6.59
N LEU A 88 1.35 -6.28 -7.63
CA LEU A 88 0.03 -6.17 -8.22
C LEU A 88 -0.40 -7.48 -8.92
N GLN A 89 0.53 -8.27 -9.46
CA GLN A 89 0.21 -9.57 -10.09
C GLN A 89 -0.45 -10.58 -9.13
N MET A 90 -0.32 -10.39 -7.82
CA MET A 90 -1.02 -11.22 -6.82
C MET A 90 -2.54 -10.98 -6.79
N PHE A 91 -3.04 -9.95 -7.48
CA PHE A 91 -4.44 -9.53 -7.48
C PHE A 91 -5.10 -9.71 -8.85
N ASP A 92 -6.39 -10.01 -8.83
CA ASP A 92 -7.21 -10.06 -10.05
C ASP A 92 -7.87 -8.70 -10.32
N PHE A 93 -7.31 -7.90 -11.23
CA PHE A 93 -7.91 -6.61 -11.57
C PHE A 93 -7.82 -6.23 -13.05
N ASP A 94 -8.68 -5.31 -13.46
CA ASP A 94 -8.59 -4.61 -14.74
C ASP A 94 -8.24 -3.14 -14.50
N ILE A 95 -7.18 -2.65 -15.13
CA ILE A 95 -6.77 -1.24 -15.03
C ILE A 95 -7.42 -0.39 -16.13
N LYS A 96 -8.03 0.73 -15.76
CA LYS A 96 -8.74 1.64 -16.67
C LYS A 96 -8.30 3.09 -16.47
N TYR A 97 -8.19 3.81 -17.58
CA TYR A 97 -8.01 5.26 -17.55
C TYR A 97 -9.28 5.95 -17.05
N ARG A 98 -9.12 6.93 -16.17
CA ARG A 98 -10.16 7.90 -15.81
C ARG A 98 -9.54 9.29 -15.84
N ARG A 99 -10.08 10.21 -16.65
CA ARG A 99 -9.60 11.60 -16.69
C ARG A 99 -9.68 12.23 -15.29
N SER A 100 -8.71 13.07 -14.95
CA SER A 100 -8.61 13.69 -13.61
C SER A 100 -9.89 14.46 -13.23
N GLU A 101 -10.57 15.11 -14.18
CA GLU A 101 -11.87 15.78 -13.98
C GLU A 101 -12.96 14.84 -13.43
N HIS A 102 -12.93 13.57 -13.83
CA HIS A 102 -13.87 12.53 -13.40
C HIS A 102 -13.35 11.73 -12.20
N ASN A 103 -12.14 12.05 -11.73
CA ASN A 103 -11.47 11.43 -10.58
C ASN A 103 -11.32 12.42 -9.40
N GLY A 104 -12.15 13.47 -9.38
CA GLY A 104 -12.07 14.57 -8.40
C GLY A 104 -12.18 14.12 -6.94
N ASN A 105 -12.87 13.00 -6.69
CA ASN A 105 -12.97 12.39 -5.36
C ASN A 105 -11.62 11.87 -4.82
N ALA A 106 -10.77 11.32 -5.68
CA ALA A 106 -9.41 10.91 -5.32
C ALA A 106 -8.45 12.11 -5.30
N ASP A 107 -8.61 13.02 -6.26
CA ASP A 107 -7.76 14.19 -6.46
C ASP A 107 -7.86 15.21 -5.31
N ALA A 108 -9.06 15.40 -4.73
CA ALA A 108 -9.25 16.30 -3.60
C ALA A 108 -8.34 15.94 -2.40
N LEU A 109 -8.26 14.65 -2.06
CA LEU A 109 -7.45 14.20 -0.92
C LEU A 109 -5.96 14.14 -1.23
N SER A 110 -5.57 13.93 -2.50
CA SER A 110 -4.15 13.97 -2.89
C SER A 110 -3.58 15.39 -2.87
N ARG A 111 -4.43 16.40 -3.13
CA ARG A 111 -4.07 17.83 -3.13
C ARG A 111 -4.12 18.53 -1.78
N MET A 112 -4.64 17.87 -0.74
CA MET A 112 -4.71 18.41 0.63
C MET A 112 -3.80 17.64 1.58
N PRO A 113 -2.46 17.79 1.48
CA PRO A 113 -1.54 17.10 2.37
C PRO A 113 -1.74 17.59 3.80
N GLN A 114 -1.99 16.66 4.71
CA GLN A 114 -2.05 16.96 6.14
C GLN A 114 -0.64 17.12 6.69
N ASN A 115 -0.42 18.14 7.53
CA ASN A 115 0.82 18.33 8.30
C ASN A 115 0.84 17.34 9.47
N SER A 116 0.83 16.04 9.20
CA SER A 116 0.92 15.04 10.25
C SER A 116 2.39 14.76 10.54
N SER A 117 2.91 15.33 11.63
CA SER A 117 4.04 14.76 12.35
C SER A 117 3.72 13.30 12.64
N GLU A 118 4.46 12.39 12.00
CA GLU A 118 4.54 10.95 12.34
C GLU A 118 3.23 10.29 12.77
N LEU A 119 2.18 10.35 11.94
CA LEU A 119 1.11 9.37 12.07
C LEU A 119 1.61 8.06 11.47
N PHE A 120 2.26 7.23 12.30
CA PHE A 120 2.21 5.79 12.12
C PHE A 120 0.72 5.42 12.13
N THR A 121 0.12 5.37 10.95
CA THR A 121 -1.23 4.83 10.80
C THR A 121 -1.07 3.33 10.85
N MET A 122 -1.02 2.80 12.07
CA MET A 122 -1.21 1.36 12.26
C MET A 122 -2.56 1.00 11.67
N ASP A 123 -2.54 0.09 10.71
CA ASP A 123 -3.78 -0.48 10.17
C ASP A 123 -4.49 -1.27 11.29
N ASP A 124 -5.82 -1.42 11.23
CA ASP A 124 -6.61 -2.14 12.23
C ASP A 124 -6.07 -3.55 12.52
N VAL A 125 -5.44 -4.19 11.53
CA VAL A 125 -4.74 -5.47 11.68
C VAL A 125 -3.46 -5.33 12.49
N GLU A 126 -2.63 -4.32 12.24
CA GLU A 126 -1.44 -4.04 13.07
C GLU A 126 -1.86 -3.70 14.50
N LEU A 127 -2.93 -2.93 14.67
CA LEU A 127 -3.50 -2.62 15.97
C LEU A 127 -4.02 -3.89 16.67
N PHE A 128 -4.67 -4.79 15.93
CA PHE A 128 -5.13 -6.07 16.44
C PHE A 128 -3.95 -6.98 16.86
N GLN A 129 -2.91 -7.07 16.03
CA GLN A 129 -1.69 -7.82 16.33
C GLN A 129 -0.99 -7.27 17.57
N LEU A 130 -0.86 -5.95 17.69
CA LEU A 130 -0.30 -5.31 18.88
C LEU A 130 -1.12 -5.57 20.14
N LYS A 131 -2.46 -5.60 20.02
CA LYS A 131 -3.34 -6.02 21.13
C LYS A 131 -3.12 -7.48 21.51
N GLN A 132 -2.88 -8.37 20.55
CA GLN A 132 -2.57 -9.78 20.84
C GLN A 132 -1.20 -9.96 21.50
N LEU A 133 -0.18 -9.17 21.11
CA LEU A 133 1.14 -9.22 21.77
C LEU A 133 1.04 -8.95 23.28
N ASN A 134 0.15 -8.03 23.69
CA ASN A 134 -0.08 -7.74 25.10
C ASN A 134 -0.79 -8.88 25.86
N GLN A 135 -1.36 -9.86 25.16
CA GLN A 135 -2.01 -11.04 25.75
C GLN A 135 -1.08 -12.25 25.80
N LEU A 136 0.12 -12.17 25.21
CA LEU A 136 1.08 -13.26 25.26
C LEU A 136 1.60 -13.45 26.70
N PRO A 137 1.83 -14.71 27.14
CA PRO A 137 2.39 -14.99 28.47
C PRO A 137 3.86 -14.59 28.60
N LEU A 138 4.49 -14.13 27.51
CA LEU A 138 5.89 -13.74 27.42
C LEU A 138 5.97 -12.28 26.99
N THR A 139 6.69 -11.46 27.75
CA THR A 139 6.91 -10.06 27.41
C THR A 139 8.27 -9.86 26.73
N CYS A 140 8.45 -8.75 26.01
CA CYS A 140 9.75 -8.39 25.42
C CYS A 140 10.87 -8.32 26.47
N LYS A 141 10.55 -8.00 27.74
CA LYS A 141 11.52 -7.99 28.84
C LYS A 141 11.98 -9.39 29.21
N ASP A 142 11.08 -10.37 29.16
CA ASP A 142 11.40 -11.77 29.46
C ASP A 142 12.26 -12.37 28.35
N ILE A 143 11.92 -12.07 27.10
CA ILE A 143 12.73 -12.45 25.93
C ILE A 143 14.12 -11.81 26.06
N SER A 144 14.22 -10.51 26.32
CA SER A 144 15.50 -9.82 26.47
C SER A 144 16.39 -10.45 27.56
N LYS A 145 15.82 -10.81 28.72
CA LYS A 145 16.57 -11.48 29.79
C LYS A 145 17.08 -12.85 29.35
N ALA A 146 16.23 -13.64 28.69
CA ALA A 146 16.60 -14.96 28.19
C ALA A 146 17.68 -14.87 27.10
N THR A 147 17.57 -13.91 26.19
CA THR A 147 18.56 -13.66 25.12
C THR A 147 19.93 -13.26 25.69
N VAL A 148 19.98 -12.49 26.78
CA VAL A 148 21.25 -12.13 27.45
C VAL A 148 21.87 -13.30 28.20
N ALA A 149 21.04 -14.22 28.72
CA ALA A 149 21.50 -15.41 29.42
C ALA A 149 21.97 -16.53 28.45
N ASP A 150 21.58 -16.45 27.18
CA ASP A 150 21.93 -17.42 26.15
C ASP A 150 23.36 -17.19 25.62
N GLN A 151 24.15 -18.27 25.56
CA GLN A 151 25.58 -18.21 25.28
C GLN A 151 25.90 -17.89 23.81
N GLU A 152 25.04 -18.28 22.87
CA GLU A 152 25.22 -17.95 21.44
C GLU A 152 24.64 -16.57 21.10
N MET A 153 23.48 -16.22 21.67
CA MET A 153 22.80 -14.97 21.33
C MET A 153 23.41 -13.73 22.00
N ARG A 154 24.16 -13.89 23.09
CA ARG A 154 24.83 -12.78 23.78
C ARG A 154 25.89 -12.11 22.92
N GLU A 155 26.58 -12.86 22.04
CA GLU A 155 27.59 -12.31 21.13
C GLU A 155 27.02 -11.31 20.12
N LEU A 156 25.72 -11.37 19.83
CA LEU A 156 25.03 -10.46 18.92
C LEU A 156 24.60 -9.15 19.59
N TYR A 157 24.54 -9.10 20.92
CA TYR A 157 24.09 -7.93 21.67
C TYR A 157 25.21 -6.90 21.90
N ASP A 158 26.47 -7.36 21.92
CA ASP A 158 27.67 -6.54 22.19
C ASP A 158 28.33 -5.97 20.92
N ARG A 159 27.69 -6.10 19.74
CA ARG A 159 28.14 -5.50 18.46
C ARG A 159 27.32 -4.27 18.09
#